data_AF-A0A0K0J1U4-F1
#
_entry.id   AF-A0A0K0J1U4-F1
#
_cell.length_a   1.000
_cell.length_b   1.000
_cell.length_c   1.000
_cell.angle_alpha   90.00
_cell.angle_beta   90.00
_cell.angle_gamma   90.00
#
_symmetry.space_group_name_H-M   'P 1'
#
loop_
_entity.id
_entity.type
_entity.pdbx_description
1 polymer ?
#
loop_
_entity_poly.entity_id
_entity_poly.type
_entity_poly.pdbx_seq_one_letter_code
_entity_poly.pdbx_strand_id
1 'polypeptide(L)'
;MIERGETPEFVGRGVVCLACDYQILKKTGCVLLTGDLCNEYMFLDNDGKIPSNMRSVSVALDFFGFTSAAKLIPSFLKIPATFLHLSSNKFYKL
;
A
#
# COMPACT_ATOMS: atom_id res chain seq x y z
N MET A 1 -2.41 -20.23 -0.47
CA MET A 1 -2.48 -18.78 -0.72
C MET A 1 -3.37 -18.17 0.36
N ILE A 2 -2.99 -17.04 0.97
CA ILE A 2 -3.80 -16.38 1.99
C ILE A 2 -5.02 -15.77 1.29
N GLU A 3 -6.23 -16.00 1.81
CA GLU A 3 -7.50 -15.65 1.15
C GLU A 3 -7.65 -14.16 0.78
N ARG A 4 -6.96 -13.28 1.52
CA ARG A 4 -6.93 -11.82 1.29
C ARG A 4 -5.52 -11.28 0.95
N GLY A 5 -4.58 -12.16 0.65
CA GLY A 5 -3.20 -11.79 0.30
C GLY A 5 -3.05 -11.42 -1.17
N GLU A 6 -2.01 -10.64 -1.46
CA GLU A 6 -1.59 -10.35 -2.83
C GLU A 6 -0.93 -11.58 -3.49
N THR A 7 -1.01 -11.67 -4.82
CA THR A 7 -0.21 -12.64 -5.57
C THR A 7 1.27 -12.23 -5.60
N PRO A 8 2.20 -13.18 -5.77
CA PRO A 8 3.61 -12.85 -5.99
C PRO A 8 3.84 -11.91 -7.19
N GLU A 9 3.02 -12.04 -8.24
CA GLU A 9 3.07 -11.21 -9.44
C GLU A 9 2.72 -9.76 -9.15
N PHE A 10 1.84 -9.49 -8.18
CA PHE A 10 1.45 -8.13 -7.81
C PHE A 10 2.64 -7.28 -7.37
N VAL A 11 3.53 -7.84 -6.55
CA VAL A 11 4.78 -7.17 -6.15
C VAL A 11 5.70 -6.97 -7.36
N GLY A 12 5.81 -7.99 -8.23
CA GLY A 12 6.59 -7.91 -9.46
C GLY A 12 6.15 -6.77 -10.38
N ARG A 13 4.83 -6.54 -10.52
CA ARG A 13 4.28 -5.40 -11.27
C ARG A 13 4.75 -4.06 -10.68
N GLY A 14 4.75 -3.93 -9.35
CA GLY A 14 5.29 -2.75 -8.67
C GLY A 14 6.76 -2.50 -8.98
N VAL A 15 7.59 -3.55 -9.01
CA VAL A 15 9.01 -3.45 -9.39
C VAL A 15 9.18 -2.99 -10.84
N VAL A 16 8.40 -3.54 -11.77
CA VAL A 16 8.42 -3.12 -13.18
C VAL A 16 8.02 -1.65 -13.33
N CYS A 17 6.95 -1.21 -12.66
CA CYS A 17 6.54 0.20 -12.68
C CYS A 17 7.63 1.13 -12.14
N LEU A 18 8.31 0.75 -11.05
CA LEU A 18 9.44 1.51 -10.52
C LEU A 18 10.62 1.56 -11.50
N ALA A 19 10.92 0.45 -12.18
CA ALA A 19 11.98 0.40 -13.18
C ALA A 19 11.68 1.30 -14.40
N CYS A 20 10.41 1.48 -14.73
CA CYS A 20 9.95 2.37 -15.79
C CYS A 20 9.74 3.84 -15.35
N ASP A 21 9.82 4.15 -14.04
CA ASP A 21 9.56 5.50 -13.54
C ASP A 21 10.75 6.44 -13.79
N TYR A 22 10.53 7.46 -14.63
CA TYR A 22 11.50 8.52 -14.92
C TYR A 22 11.87 9.37 -13.69
N GLN A 23 11.12 9.27 -12.58
CA GLN A 23 11.37 9.95 -11.31
C GLN A 23 11.80 9.01 -10.19
N ILE A 24 12.27 7.80 -10.49
CA ILE A 24 12.63 6.76 -9.49
C ILE A 24 13.62 7.24 -8.42
N LEU A 25 14.48 8.22 -8.73
CA LEU A 25 15.41 8.82 -7.77
C LEU A 25 14.70 9.49 -6.56
N LYS A 26 13.48 10.00 -6.76
CA LYS A 26 12.64 10.54 -5.67
C LYS A 26 12.23 9.46 -4.67
N LYS A 27 12.20 8.19 -5.10
CA LYS A 27 11.75 7.04 -4.30
C LYS A 27 12.90 6.15 -3.84
N THR A 28 14.11 6.35 -4.38
CA THR A 28 15.30 5.54 -4.07
C THR A 28 15.74 5.71 -2.62
N GLY A 29 16.09 4.60 -1.96
CA GLY A 29 16.52 4.59 -0.56
C GLY A 29 15.37 4.53 0.46
N CYS A 30 14.12 4.40 -0.02
CA CYS A 30 12.95 4.31 0.83
C CYS A 30 12.29 2.93 0.74
N VAL A 31 11.58 2.56 1.78
CA VAL A 31 10.60 1.48 1.80
C VAL A 31 9.30 2.02 1.23
N LEU A 32 8.81 1.36 0.19
CA LEU A 32 7.57 1.69 -0.51
C LEU A 32 6.60 0.52 -0.34
N LEU A 33 5.34 0.82 -0.01
CA LEU A 33 4.31 -0.20 0.10
C LEU A 33 3.75 -0.52 -1.29
N THR A 34 3.71 -1.80 -1.66
CA THR A 34 3.17 -2.25 -2.97
C THR A 34 1.75 -1.75 -3.20
N GLY A 35 0.91 -1.76 -2.15
CA GLY A 35 -0.45 -1.23 -2.21
C GLY A 35 -0.51 0.27 -2.51
N ASP A 36 0.52 1.06 -2.19
CA ASP A 36 0.59 2.47 -2.58
C ASP A 36 1.06 2.64 -4.01
N LEU A 37 2.07 1.87 -4.43
CA LEU A 37 2.53 1.83 -5.82
C LEU A 37 1.43 1.41 -6.78
N CYS A 38 0.58 0.48 -6.37
CA CYS A 38 -0.60 0.05 -7.11
C CYS A 38 -1.54 1.22 -7.41
N ASN A 39 -1.78 2.11 -6.44
CA ASN A 39 -2.60 3.29 -6.63
C ASN A 39 -1.88 4.38 -7.43
N GLU A 40 -0.56 4.51 -7.28
CA GLU A 40 0.23 5.52 -7.97
C GLU A 40 0.42 5.20 -9.46
N TYR A 41 0.73 3.94 -9.77
CA TYR A 41 0.99 3.45 -11.13
C TYR A 41 -0.18 2.72 -11.78
N MET A 42 -1.32 2.64 -11.08
CA MET A 42 -2.58 2.13 -11.62
C MET A 42 -2.50 0.69 -12.15
N PHE A 43 -1.80 -0.19 -11.44
CA PHE A 43 -1.78 -1.63 -11.74
C PHE A 43 -2.68 -2.42 -10.78
N LEU A 44 -3.17 -3.57 -11.24
CA LEU A 44 -4.06 -4.45 -10.47
C LEU A 44 -3.40 -5.81 -10.25
N ASP A 45 -3.91 -6.56 -9.29
CA ASP A 45 -3.55 -7.97 -9.10
C ASP A 45 -4.19 -8.83 -10.22
N ASN A 46 -3.76 -10.08 -10.36
CA ASN A 46 -4.21 -11.01 -11.41
C ASN A 46 -5.72 -11.28 -11.36
N ASP A 47 -6.35 -11.11 -10.20
CA ASP A 47 -7.80 -11.25 -10.02
C ASP A 47 -8.57 -9.93 -10.32
N GLY A 48 -7.87 -8.89 -10.79
CA GLY A 48 -8.43 -7.58 -11.09
C GLY A 48 -8.73 -6.73 -9.85
N LYS A 49 -8.37 -7.19 -8.65
CA LYS A 49 -8.62 -6.45 -7.41
C LYS A 49 -7.39 -5.64 -6.98
N ILE A 50 -7.64 -4.70 -6.06
CA ILE A 50 -6.62 -3.99 -5.32
C ILE A 50 -6.48 -4.69 -3.96
N PRO A 51 -5.33 -5.31 -3.65
CA PRO A 51 -5.09 -5.92 -2.35
C PRO A 51 -5.21 -4.94 -1.18
N SER A 52 -5.39 -5.48 0.02
CA SER A 52 -5.53 -4.67 1.23
C SER A 52 -4.28 -3.82 1.48
N ASN A 53 -4.46 -2.52 1.69
CA ASN A 53 -3.36 -1.59 1.93
C ASN A 53 -3.13 -1.42 3.44
N MET A 54 -1.88 -1.56 3.89
CA MET A 54 -1.47 -1.40 5.30
C MET A 54 -1.83 -0.03 5.88
N ARG A 55 -1.92 1.02 5.05
CA ARG A 55 -2.35 2.36 5.48
C ARG A 55 -3.86 2.54 5.58
N SER A 56 -4.68 1.57 5.16
CA SER A 56 -6.13 1.73 5.26
C SER A 56 -6.56 1.78 6.72
N VAL A 57 -7.32 2.82 7.08
CA VAL A 57 -7.80 2.98 8.46
C VAL A 57 -8.75 1.84 8.84
N SER A 58 -9.60 1.39 7.90
CA SER A 58 -10.48 0.24 8.11
C SER A 58 -9.71 -1.04 8.45
N VAL A 59 -8.62 -1.32 7.72
CA VAL A 59 -7.75 -2.49 7.94
C VAL A 59 -7.02 -2.37 9.28
N ALA A 60 -6.50 -1.19 9.62
CA ALA A 60 -5.84 -0.96 10.90
C ALA A 60 -6.80 -1.18 12.08
N LEU A 61 -8.03 -0.66 12.01
CA LEU A 61 -9.04 -0.87 13.05
C LEU A 61 -9.44 -2.34 13.20
N ASP A 62 -9.61 -3.04 12.08
CA ASP A 62 -9.90 -4.48 12.09
C ASP A 62 -8.76 -5.26 12.76
N PHE A 63 -7.50 -4.91 12.44
CA PHE A 63 -6.32 -5.51 13.05
C PHE A 63 -6.22 -5.27 14.57
N PHE A 64 -6.64 -4.10 15.06
CA PHE A 64 -6.69 -3.79 16.50
C PHE A 64 -7.97 -4.29 17.21
N GLY A 65 -8.85 -5.01 16.51
CA GLY A 65 -10.07 -5.62 17.08
C GLY A 65 -11.32 -4.73 17.08
N PHE A 66 -11.25 -3.53 16.50
CA PHE A 66 -12.39 -2.59 16.39
C PHE A 66 -13.26 -2.86 15.15
N THR A 67 -13.76 -4.09 15.02
CA THR A 67 -14.47 -4.60 13.82
C THR A 67 -15.72 -3.78 13.46
N SER A 68 -16.49 -3.30 14.45
CA SER A 68 -17.66 -2.44 14.21
C SER A 68 -17.29 -1.10 13.59
N ALA A 69 -16.20 -0.48 14.06
CA ALA A 69 -15.71 0.77 13.51
C ALA A 69 -15.08 0.58 12.13
N ALA A 70 -14.36 -0.54 11.92
CA ALA A 70 -13.78 -0.89 10.63
C ALA A 70 -14.82 -0.99 9.50
N LYS A 71 -16.03 -1.49 9.80
CA LYS A 71 -17.15 -1.55 8.84
C LYS A 71 -17.74 -0.19 8.48
N LEU A 72 -17.65 0.79 9.39
CA LEU A 72 -18.19 2.14 9.18
C LEU A 72 -17.24 3.00 8.33
N ILE A 73 -15.94 2.78 8.47
CA ILE A 73 -14.93 3.60 7.79
C ILE A 73 -14.71 3.10 6.37
N PRO A 74 -14.76 3.98 5.36
CA PRO A 74 -14.52 3.57 3.99
C PRO A 74 -13.07 3.11 3.79
N SER A 75 -12.89 2.05 3.01
CA SER A 75 -11.58 1.44 2.75
C SER A 75 -10.60 2.37 2.03
N PHE A 76 -11.10 3.40 1.33
CA PHE A 76 -10.29 4.41 0.65
C PHE A 76 -9.60 5.39 1.62
N LEU A 77 -10.06 5.50 2.87
CA LEU A 77 -9.43 6.38 3.85
C LEU A 77 -8.10 5.77 4.31
N LYS A 78 -7.01 6.50 4.03
CA LYS A 78 -5.64 6.05 4.30
C LYS A 78 -4.98 6.95 5.35
N ILE A 79 -4.19 6.33 6.22
CA ILE A 79 -3.23 6.98 7.09
C ILE A 79 -2.20 7.71 6.19
N PRO A 80 -1.96 9.02 6.39
CA PRO A 80 -1.00 9.77 5.59
C PRO A 80 0.41 9.15 5.60
N ALA A 81 1.11 9.19 4.47
CA ALA A 81 2.48 8.67 4.36
C ALA A 81 3.46 9.39 5.29
N THR A 82 3.19 10.64 5.63
CA THR A 82 3.94 11.43 6.64
C THR A 82 3.98 10.75 8.00
N PHE A 83 2.91 10.05 8.40
CA PHE A 83 2.87 9.36 9.68
C PHE A 83 3.80 8.14 9.70
N LEU A 84 3.90 7.42 8.58
CA LEU A 84 4.85 6.32 8.42
C LEU A 84 6.29 6.80 8.31
N HIS A 85 6.53 7.92 7.62
CA HIS A 85 7.84 8.56 7.62
C HIS A 85 8.25 8.97 9.03
N LEU A 86 7.32 9.49 9.84
CA LEU A 86 7.58 9.87 11.22
C LEU A 86 7.87 8.64 12.12
N SER A 87 7.21 7.50 11.88
CA SER A 87 7.50 6.27 12.62
C SER A 87 8.86 5.68 12.26
N SER A 88 9.28 5.83 11.01
CA SER A 88 10.66 5.55 10.58
C SER A 88 11.00 6.34 9.33
N ASN A 89 12.11 7.09 9.35
CA ASN A 89 12.65 7.86 8.21
C ASN A 89 13.00 6.99 6.98
N LYS A 90 12.77 5.68 7.06
CA LYS A 90 12.92 4.75 5.94
C LYS A 90 11.69 4.74 5.02
N PHE A 91 10.51 5.16 5.48
CA PHE A 91 9.28 5.11 4.68
C PHE A 91 9.03 6.43 3.96
N TYR A 92 8.95 6.38 2.62
CA TYR A 92 8.72 7.54 1.73
C TYR A 92 9.74 8.69 1.91
N LYS A 93 9.81 9.63 0.98
CA LYS A 93 10.52 10.91 1.19
C LYS A 93 9.47 12.01 1.36
N LEU A 94 9.73 12.93 2.28
CA LEU A 94 8.96 14.16 2.45
C LEU A 94 9.57 15.30 1.64
#